data_AF-A0AAU7C624-F1
#
_entry.id   AF-A0AAU7C624-F1
#
_cell.length_a   1.000
_cell.length_b   1.000
_cell.length_c   1.000
_cell.angle_alpha   90.00
_cell.angle_beta   90.00
_cell.angle_gamma   90.00
#
_symmetry.space_group_name_H-M   'P 1'
#
loop_
_entity.id
_entity.type
_entity.pdbx_description
1 polymer ?
#
loop_
_entity_poly.entity_id
_entity_poly.type
_entity_poly.pdbx_seq_one_letter_code
_entity_poly.pdbx_strand_id
1 'polypeptide(L)'
;MFPLKGLATILLCNAGLEFHRFQCEGCFVRVLSETGSPTGEWNRIALLVWPARVAIVLLVAWMCLSGYWKHPSRYDLDLSGWVNADAPRLEQIVRRLIFEWGTDLAGFAAIGVLAYWALGNLEMRIGRWARLGLIVGAGVAICGLVRGGQLGQIPALGHLVLPLGAYGLGAWVGRACVRGRRAILWLGPQFGALLGVVGVLVLVVGWLSLQDEPLAFEPTAVGMGANRKLANKLRGTRDGADWARRVRLSGEDLNQMVGLGLSRVSPGSKARLRIEGGLADAELSYALRVRGKPRYLNLHFRGSARIDDGELSVQANRLSIGRVGVPWVVLGLVAPPIASTIRHDRDLRNIVGSIASVRMTGDAVETVFKPGECNNTFLPSIALAISGKPNLIVPTREHVRHLVEGSEDLPDGEGRFAELLRRAFDFARKRSIDGDPILENRSALVALAVLLGHERVESVVGPVLDDRLREISRRNLQGVNLRGRGDWTKHFYVSAAMALIACEQTSDKIGVLKEVLDAEDGGSGFSFGDLAANRAGIQLARVSTYNLDSARALQERLAVDFPIDTVFPEVADLPEDLNRDEFQAKFGGVGGEAYRELVAEIDRRLAQCPALR
;
A
#
# COMPACT_ATOMS: atom_id res chain seq x y z
N MET A 1 -34.75 -38.73 -6.83
CA MET A 1 -33.60 -39.20 -7.62
C MET A 1 -33.56 -38.35 -8.89
N PHE A 2 -32.96 -37.16 -8.79
CA PHE A 2 -32.75 -36.21 -9.90
C PHE A 2 -31.30 -36.38 -10.42
N PRO A 3 -31.00 -36.11 -11.69
CA PRO A 3 -29.85 -36.69 -12.37
C PRO A 3 -28.56 -35.93 -12.08
N LEU A 4 -27.78 -36.44 -11.13
CA LEU A 4 -26.40 -36.01 -10.81
C LEU A 4 -25.37 -36.36 -11.89
N LYS A 5 -25.77 -37.03 -12.98
CA LYS A 5 -24.85 -37.42 -14.07
C LYS A 5 -24.60 -36.32 -15.11
N GLY A 6 -25.52 -35.37 -15.29
CA GLY A 6 -25.36 -34.30 -16.28
C GLY A 6 -24.42 -33.16 -15.84
N LEU A 7 -24.35 -32.88 -14.54
CA LEU A 7 -23.58 -31.74 -14.02
C LEU A 7 -22.06 -32.01 -13.99
N ALA A 8 -21.64 -33.27 -13.79
CA ALA A 8 -20.22 -33.65 -13.82
C ALA A 8 -19.62 -33.52 -15.23
N THR A 9 -20.40 -33.82 -16.27
CA THR A 9 -19.95 -33.76 -17.67
C THR A 9 -19.88 -32.33 -18.18
N ILE A 10 -20.80 -31.45 -17.76
CA ILE A 10 -20.79 -30.02 -18.14
C ILE A 10 -19.63 -29.27 -17.46
N LEU A 11 -19.26 -29.65 -16.24
CA LEU A 11 -18.15 -29.03 -15.49
C LEU A 11 -16.76 -29.44 -15.99
N LEU A 12 -16.61 -30.64 -16.56
CA LEU A 12 -15.35 -31.09 -17.14
C LEU A 12 -15.08 -30.51 -18.53
N CYS A 13 -16.12 -30.12 -19.28
CA CYS A 13 -15.97 -29.48 -20.59
C CYS A 13 -15.53 -28.00 -20.52
N ASN A 14 -15.74 -27.32 -19.39
CA ASN A 14 -15.46 -25.88 -19.23
C ASN A 14 -14.02 -25.57 -18.72
N ALA A 15 -13.19 -26.61 -18.51
CA ALA A 15 -11.86 -26.51 -17.90
C ALA A 15 -10.70 -26.56 -18.91
N GLY A 16 -10.95 -26.50 -20.22
CA GLY A 16 -9.92 -26.23 -21.23
C GLY A 16 -8.70 -27.16 -21.23
N LEU A 17 -8.86 -28.42 -20.79
CA LEU A 17 -7.80 -29.42 -20.87
C LEU A 17 -8.07 -30.31 -22.10
N GLU A 18 -7.33 -30.05 -23.18
CA GLU A 18 -7.22 -30.97 -24.30
C GLU A 18 -6.58 -32.28 -23.81
N PHE A 19 -7.40 -33.30 -23.60
CA PHE A 19 -6.91 -34.68 -23.56
C PHE A 19 -7.27 -35.37 -24.88
N HIS A 20 -6.23 -35.65 -25.65
CA HIS A 20 -6.26 -36.45 -26.85
C HIS A 20 -7.06 -37.75 -26.66
N ARG A 21 -7.90 -38.03 -27.66
CA ARG A 21 -8.52 -39.33 -28.01
C ARG A 21 -7.95 -40.54 -27.27
N PHE A 22 -8.80 -41.26 -26.55
CA PHE A 22 -8.85 -42.72 -26.66
C PHE A 22 -10.31 -43.19 -26.63
N GLN A 23 -10.74 -43.77 -27.75
CA GLN A 23 -11.98 -44.50 -27.93
C GLN A 23 -12.02 -45.72 -27.01
N CYS A 24 -13.16 -45.96 -26.35
CA CYS A 24 -13.77 -47.28 -26.21
C CYS A 24 -15.15 -47.13 -25.56
N GLU A 25 -16.15 -46.76 -26.37
CA GLU A 25 -17.53 -47.11 -26.09
C GLU A 25 -17.69 -48.62 -26.32
N GLY A 26 -18.12 -49.36 -25.30
CA GLY A 26 -18.54 -50.75 -25.48
C GLY A 26 -17.84 -51.79 -24.61
N CYS A 27 -17.93 -51.68 -23.28
CA CYS A 27 -17.77 -52.87 -22.41
C CYS A 27 -18.45 -52.81 -21.03
N PHE A 28 -19.18 -51.76 -20.66
CA PHE A 28 -19.69 -51.62 -19.29
C PHE A 28 -21.16 -52.05 -19.06
N VAL A 29 -21.86 -52.57 -20.07
CA VAL A 29 -23.32 -52.85 -19.97
C VAL A 29 -23.64 -54.35 -19.80
N ARG A 30 -22.66 -55.25 -19.68
CA ARG A 30 -22.94 -56.71 -19.69
C ARG A 30 -22.43 -57.51 -18.48
N VAL A 31 -22.55 -56.95 -17.26
CA VAL A 31 -22.30 -57.71 -16.01
C VAL A 31 -23.41 -57.51 -14.95
N LEU A 32 -24.58 -56.96 -15.32
CA LEU A 32 -25.67 -56.70 -14.37
C LEU A 32 -27.01 -57.39 -14.71
N SER A 33 -27.00 -58.51 -15.44
CA SER A 33 -28.26 -59.21 -15.76
C SER A 33 -28.43 -60.63 -15.22
N GLU A 34 -27.50 -61.19 -14.45
CA GLU A 34 -27.71 -62.51 -13.85
C GLU A 34 -27.02 -62.63 -12.48
N THR A 35 -27.80 -62.56 -11.40
CA THR A 35 -27.80 -63.50 -10.24
C THR A 35 -28.56 -62.92 -9.03
N GLY A 36 -29.74 -63.49 -8.75
CA GLY A 36 -30.12 -64.04 -7.44
C GLY A 36 -30.34 -63.14 -6.20
N SER A 37 -31.60 -62.72 -6.02
CA SER A 37 -32.39 -62.62 -4.76
C SER A 37 -31.92 -61.77 -3.54
N PRO A 38 -32.86 -61.26 -2.72
CA PRO A 38 -32.64 -60.09 -1.87
C PRO A 38 -32.44 -60.43 -0.38
N THR A 39 -31.43 -59.82 0.26
CA THR A 39 -31.33 -59.74 1.73
C THR A 39 -31.16 -58.28 2.18
N GLY A 40 -32.02 -57.85 3.10
CA GLY A 40 -32.28 -56.45 3.48
C GLY A 40 -31.18 -55.70 4.24
N GLU A 41 -29.96 -56.21 4.34
CA GLU A 41 -28.84 -55.55 5.03
C GLU A 41 -27.90 -54.78 4.07
N TRP A 42 -27.73 -55.24 2.84
CA TRP A 42 -26.87 -54.57 1.84
C TRP A 42 -27.42 -53.19 1.40
N ASN A 43 -28.75 -53.04 1.39
CA ASN A 43 -29.41 -51.77 1.07
C ASN A 43 -29.26 -50.70 2.17
N ARG A 44 -28.99 -51.07 3.44
CA ARG A 44 -28.74 -50.09 4.52
C ARG A 44 -27.29 -49.59 4.53
N ILE A 45 -26.34 -50.40 4.07
CA ILE A 45 -24.91 -50.07 3.99
C ILE A 45 -24.60 -49.20 2.76
N ALA A 46 -25.26 -49.41 1.61
CA ALA A 46 -25.12 -48.52 0.46
C ALA A 46 -25.75 -47.12 0.68
N LEU A 47 -26.83 -47.03 1.46
CA LEU A 47 -27.54 -45.78 1.80
C LEU A 47 -26.76 -44.85 2.78
N LEU A 48 -25.78 -45.37 3.54
CA LEU A 48 -24.86 -44.61 4.42
C LEU A 48 -23.56 -44.16 3.72
N VAL A 49 -23.14 -44.89 2.68
CA VAL A 49 -21.84 -44.73 2.01
C VAL A 49 -21.84 -43.64 0.94
N TRP A 50 -23.00 -43.28 0.38
CA TRP A 50 -23.11 -42.35 -0.75
C TRP A 50 -23.24 -40.85 -0.36
N PRO A 51 -24.02 -40.46 0.67
CA PRO A 51 -24.15 -39.05 1.09
C PRO A 51 -22.83 -38.44 1.62
N ALA A 52 -22.02 -39.22 2.34
CA ALA A 52 -20.70 -38.82 2.83
C ALA A 52 -19.68 -38.60 1.70
N ARG A 53 -19.74 -39.40 0.63
CA ARG A 53 -18.92 -39.22 -0.58
C ARG A 53 -19.27 -37.96 -1.35
N VAL A 54 -20.51 -37.47 -1.24
CA VAL A 54 -21.02 -36.27 -1.94
C VAL A 54 -20.79 -34.99 -1.12
N ALA A 55 -20.82 -35.04 0.22
CA ALA A 55 -20.35 -33.94 1.06
C ALA A 55 -18.84 -33.69 0.88
N ILE A 56 -18.08 -34.77 0.69
CA ILE A 56 -16.66 -34.79 0.28
C ILE A 56 -16.44 -34.15 -1.10
N VAL A 57 -17.43 -34.12 -2.01
CA VAL A 57 -17.32 -33.43 -3.31
C VAL A 57 -17.77 -31.95 -3.22
N LEU A 58 -18.80 -31.65 -2.44
CA LEU A 58 -19.37 -30.29 -2.30
C LEU A 58 -18.49 -29.33 -1.49
N LEU A 59 -17.73 -29.84 -0.53
CA LEU A 59 -16.69 -29.07 0.14
C LEU A 59 -15.45 -28.91 -0.76
N VAL A 60 -15.12 -29.94 -1.52
CA VAL A 60 -14.10 -29.91 -2.58
C VAL A 60 -14.44 -28.86 -3.66
N ALA A 61 -15.70 -28.60 -3.99
CA ALA A 61 -16.07 -27.57 -4.95
C ALA A 61 -16.15 -26.14 -4.36
N TRP A 62 -16.69 -25.97 -3.16
CA TRP A 62 -16.87 -24.64 -2.54
C TRP A 62 -15.53 -23.95 -2.20
N MET A 63 -14.50 -24.73 -1.87
CA MET A 63 -13.13 -24.24 -1.65
C MET A 63 -12.34 -24.06 -2.95
N CYS A 64 -12.56 -24.91 -3.96
CA CYS A 64 -12.02 -24.71 -5.31
C CYS A 64 -12.46 -23.37 -5.94
N LEU A 65 -13.58 -22.77 -5.52
CA LEU A 65 -14.17 -21.58 -6.17
C LEU A 65 -14.23 -20.31 -5.30
N SER A 66 -14.20 -20.42 -3.97
CA SER A 66 -14.23 -19.22 -3.12
C SER A 66 -12.94 -18.37 -3.20
N GLY A 67 -11.84 -18.92 -3.73
CA GLY A 67 -10.57 -18.19 -3.84
C GLY A 67 -9.59 -18.65 -4.93
N TYR A 68 -9.99 -19.37 -5.97
CA TYR A 68 -9.16 -19.49 -7.18
C TYR A 68 -9.10 -18.12 -7.88
N TRP A 69 -8.29 -17.17 -7.39
CA TRP A 69 -7.90 -15.92 -8.09
C TRP A 69 -8.80 -14.67 -7.97
N LYS A 70 -9.38 -14.39 -6.80
CA LYS A 70 -9.87 -13.03 -6.48
C LYS A 70 -8.68 -12.07 -6.25
N HIS A 71 -8.05 -11.63 -7.35
CA HIS A 71 -6.95 -10.66 -7.55
C HIS A 71 -5.71 -10.75 -6.61
N PRO A 72 -4.47 -10.69 -7.17
CA PRO A 72 -3.23 -10.55 -6.38
C PRO A 72 -3.21 -9.33 -5.43
N SER A 73 -4.12 -8.37 -5.61
CA SER A 73 -4.19 -7.08 -4.91
C SER A 73 -5.03 -7.07 -3.62
N ARG A 74 -5.45 -8.22 -3.06
CA ARG A 74 -6.19 -8.25 -1.76
C ARG A 74 -5.36 -8.59 -0.53
N TYR A 75 -4.19 -9.23 -0.68
CA TYR A 75 -3.18 -9.29 0.39
C TYR A 75 -2.24 -8.07 0.37
N ASP A 76 -2.40 -7.17 -0.61
CA ASP A 76 -2.06 -5.76 -0.44
C ASP A 76 -3.07 -5.17 0.55
N LEU A 77 -2.91 -5.49 1.83
CA LEU A 77 -3.14 -4.47 2.82
C LEU A 77 -2.20 -3.35 2.42
N ASP A 78 -2.74 -2.30 1.80
CA ASP A 78 -2.01 -1.09 1.49
C ASP A 78 -1.68 -0.42 2.83
N LEU A 79 -0.64 -0.92 3.51
CA LEU A 79 -0.13 -0.36 4.77
C LEU A 79 0.69 0.91 4.50
N SER A 80 0.84 1.32 3.23
CA SER A 80 1.37 2.64 2.86
C SER A 80 0.64 3.78 3.58
N GLY A 81 -0.65 3.57 3.87
CA GLY A 81 -1.49 4.48 4.63
C GLY A 81 -1.46 4.27 6.15
N TRP A 82 -0.87 3.19 6.68
CA TRP A 82 -0.81 2.92 8.13
C TRP A 82 -0.01 3.98 8.89
N VAL A 83 1.00 4.54 8.21
CA VAL A 83 1.86 5.64 8.70
C VAL A 83 1.08 6.95 8.84
N ASN A 84 -0.04 7.12 8.14
CA ASN A 84 -0.91 8.31 8.19
C ASN A 84 -2.38 7.95 8.49
N ALA A 85 -2.64 6.81 9.13
CA ALA A 85 -4.01 6.32 9.30
C ALA A 85 -4.71 7.03 10.46
N ASP A 86 -5.64 7.92 10.14
CA ASP A 86 -6.60 8.43 11.11
C ASP A 86 -7.46 7.28 11.69
N ALA A 87 -8.02 7.49 12.88
CA ALA A 87 -8.85 6.51 13.58
C ALA A 87 -9.95 5.84 12.71
N PRO A 88 -10.64 6.54 11.78
CA PRO A 88 -11.65 5.92 10.90
C PRO A 88 -11.06 4.93 9.88
N ARG A 89 -9.84 5.18 9.41
CA ARG A 89 -9.16 4.32 8.43
C ARG A 89 -8.62 3.06 9.09
N LEU A 90 -8.11 3.18 10.31
CA LEU A 90 -7.79 2.03 11.17
C LEU A 90 -9.02 1.16 11.45
N GLU A 91 -10.17 1.79 11.74
CA GLU A 91 -11.43 1.08 11.91
C GLU A 91 -11.84 0.31 10.65
N GLN A 92 -11.70 0.91 9.47
CA GLN A 92 -12.03 0.25 8.20
C GLN A 92 -11.12 -0.96 7.93
N ILE A 93 -9.81 -0.83 8.20
CA ILE A 93 -8.84 -1.93 8.06
C ILE A 93 -9.18 -3.06 9.04
N VAL A 94 -9.47 -2.73 10.30
CA VAL A 94 -9.83 -3.71 11.33
C VAL A 94 -11.15 -4.41 10.98
N ARG A 95 -12.18 -3.67 10.55
CA ARG A 95 -13.46 -4.24 10.10
C ARG A 95 -13.24 -5.20 8.92
N ARG A 96 -12.38 -4.85 7.97
CA ARG A 96 -12.06 -5.69 6.83
C ARG A 96 -11.32 -6.96 7.24
N LEU A 97 -10.31 -6.85 8.11
CA LEU A 97 -9.61 -8.00 8.69
C LEU A 97 -10.57 -8.94 9.44
N ILE A 98 -11.46 -8.39 10.27
CA ILE A 98 -12.47 -9.16 11.01
C ILE A 98 -13.41 -9.89 10.04
N PHE A 99 -13.87 -9.21 8.98
CA PHE A 99 -14.75 -9.82 7.99
C PHE A 99 -14.04 -10.96 7.25
N GLU A 100 -12.82 -10.73 6.76
CA GLU A 100 -12.03 -11.72 6.01
C GLU A 100 -11.70 -12.94 6.88
N TRP A 101 -11.18 -12.73 8.09
CA TRP A 101 -10.89 -13.82 9.04
C TRP A 101 -12.17 -14.54 9.47
N GLY A 102 -13.27 -13.80 9.64
CA GLY A 102 -14.58 -14.36 9.95
C GLY A 102 -15.09 -15.31 8.85
N THR A 103 -14.91 -14.94 7.58
CA THR A 103 -15.30 -15.80 6.45
C THR A 103 -14.47 -17.07 6.36
N ASP A 104 -13.15 -16.99 6.59
CA ASP A 104 -12.27 -18.15 6.62
C ASP A 104 -12.65 -19.11 7.77
N LEU A 105 -12.83 -18.58 8.98
CA LEU A 105 -13.21 -19.35 10.16
C LEU A 105 -14.57 -20.05 9.98
N ALA A 106 -15.56 -19.36 9.38
CA ALA A 106 -16.86 -19.96 9.07
C ALA A 106 -16.74 -21.15 8.10
N GLY A 107 -15.86 -21.04 7.10
CA GLY A 107 -15.56 -22.12 6.16
C GLY A 107 -15.02 -23.36 6.87
N PHE A 108 -13.98 -23.21 7.68
CA PHE A 108 -13.41 -24.33 8.44
C PHE A 108 -14.38 -24.95 9.46
N ALA A 109 -15.26 -24.15 10.06
CA ALA A 109 -16.31 -24.66 10.93
C ALA A 109 -17.33 -25.53 10.16
N ALA A 110 -17.72 -25.15 8.95
CA ALA A 110 -18.60 -25.97 8.11
C ALA A 110 -17.96 -27.33 7.77
N ILE A 111 -16.64 -27.34 7.47
CA ILE A 111 -15.85 -28.57 7.26
C ILE A 111 -15.92 -29.46 8.50
N GLY A 112 -15.75 -28.88 9.69
CA GLY A 112 -15.83 -29.60 10.96
C GLY A 112 -17.16 -30.31 11.18
N VAL A 113 -18.27 -29.64 10.88
CA VAL A 113 -19.63 -30.22 10.99
C VAL A 113 -19.76 -31.44 10.06
N LEU A 114 -19.38 -31.27 8.79
CA LEU A 114 -19.49 -32.31 7.76
C LEU A 114 -18.58 -33.51 8.06
N ALA A 115 -17.36 -33.25 8.52
CA ALA A 115 -16.42 -34.30 8.91
C ALA A 115 -16.94 -35.11 10.10
N TYR A 116 -17.56 -34.46 11.09
CA TYR A 116 -18.18 -35.17 12.20
C TYR A 116 -19.38 -36.02 11.75
N TRP A 117 -20.21 -35.54 10.83
CA TRP A 117 -21.33 -36.34 10.29
C TRP A 117 -20.86 -37.54 9.46
N ALA A 118 -19.81 -37.37 8.67
CA ALA A 118 -19.23 -38.44 7.86
C ALA A 118 -18.52 -39.52 8.71
N LEU A 119 -17.79 -39.11 9.76
CA LEU A 119 -16.94 -40.01 10.54
C LEU A 119 -17.52 -40.41 11.91
N GLY A 120 -18.38 -39.58 12.49
CA GLY A 120 -18.96 -39.76 13.82
C GLY A 120 -20.00 -40.87 13.90
N ASN A 121 -20.67 -41.15 12.78
CA ASN A 121 -21.74 -42.16 12.64
C ASN A 121 -21.28 -43.50 12.07
N LEU A 122 -19.98 -43.68 11.80
CA LEU A 122 -19.47 -44.99 11.44
C LEU A 122 -19.65 -45.94 12.64
N GLU A 123 -20.49 -46.97 12.48
CA GLU A 123 -20.61 -48.14 13.38
C GLU A 123 -19.34 -49.00 13.32
N MET A 124 -18.19 -48.39 13.56
CA MET A 124 -16.93 -49.11 13.67
C MET A 124 -16.75 -49.52 15.13
N ARG A 125 -16.40 -50.80 15.33
CA ARG A 125 -16.12 -51.49 16.61
C ARG A 125 -14.82 -50.99 17.29
N ILE A 126 -14.48 -49.72 17.09
CA ILE A 126 -13.23 -49.10 17.50
C ILE A 126 -13.51 -48.17 18.68
N GLY A 127 -12.61 -48.16 19.66
CA GLY A 127 -12.75 -47.37 20.89
C GLY A 127 -12.92 -45.87 20.62
N ARG A 128 -13.55 -45.16 21.57
CA ARG A 128 -13.84 -43.70 21.48
C ARG A 128 -12.59 -42.87 21.10
N TRP A 129 -11.42 -43.27 21.56
CA TRP A 129 -10.14 -42.60 21.30
C TRP A 129 -9.68 -42.72 19.85
N ALA A 130 -9.87 -43.87 19.21
CA ALA A 130 -9.50 -44.04 17.80
C ALA A 130 -10.41 -43.24 16.87
N ARG A 131 -11.71 -43.13 17.22
CA ARG A 131 -12.66 -42.27 16.48
C ARG A 131 -12.29 -40.79 16.61
N LEU A 132 -11.88 -40.36 17.80
CA LEU A 132 -11.39 -39.00 18.03
C LEU A 132 -10.11 -38.75 17.23
N GLY A 133 -9.15 -39.69 17.25
CA GLY A 133 -7.92 -39.61 16.48
C GLY A 133 -8.16 -39.50 14.97
N LEU A 134 -9.18 -40.19 14.44
CA LEU A 134 -9.52 -40.17 13.01
C LEU A 134 -10.17 -38.83 12.60
N ILE A 135 -11.01 -38.25 13.46
CA ILE A 135 -11.58 -36.91 13.24
C ILE A 135 -10.50 -35.83 13.32
N VAL A 136 -9.63 -35.88 14.33
CA VAL A 136 -8.52 -34.92 14.47
C VAL A 136 -7.53 -35.05 13.31
N GLY A 137 -7.17 -36.29 12.92
CA GLY A 137 -6.30 -36.56 11.78
C GLY A 137 -6.88 -36.06 10.45
N ALA A 138 -8.17 -36.26 10.22
CA ALA A 138 -8.87 -35.70 9.05
C ALA A 138 -8.88 -34.16 9.08
N GLY A 139 -9.07 -33.55 10.26
CA GLY A 139 -8.99 -32.10 10.44
C GLY A 139 -7.62 -31.52 10.08
N VAL A 140 -6.53 -32.14 10.56
CA VAL A 140 -5.15 -31.73 10.23
C VAL A 140 -4.86 -31.86 8.73
N ALA A 141 -5.25 -32.98 8.12
CA ALA A 141 -5.05 -33.20 6.69
C ALA A 141 -5.83 -32.20 5.83
N ILE A 142 -7.12 -31.98 6.12
CA ILE A 142 -7.98 -31.08 5.33
C ILE A 142 -7.54 -29.62 5.51
N CYS A 143 -7.28 -29.17 6.74
CA CYS A 143 -6.80 -27.81 6.99
C CYS A 143 -5.42 -27.57 6.35
N GLY A 144 -4.53 -28.56 6.40
CA GLY A 144 -3.22 -28.53 5.75
C GLY A 144 -3.31 -28.39 4.23
N LEU A 145 -4.12 -29.23 3.58
CA LEU A 145 -4.31 -29.19 2.12
C LEU A 145 -4.91 -27.87 1.66
N VAL A 146 -5.96 -27.39 2.34
CA VAL A 146 -6.62 -26.13 2.01
C VAL A 146 -5.66 -24.96 2.17
N ARG A 147 -5.04 -24.84 3.36
CA ARG A 147 -4.20 -23.67 3.66
C ARG A 147 -2.93 -23.68 2.83
N GLY A 148 -2.41 -24.87 2.50
CA GLY A 148 -1.31 -25.02 1.55
C GLY A 148 -1.67 -24.59 0.14
N GLY A 149 -2.88 -24.92 -0.34
CA GLY A 149 -3.39 -24.43 -1.62
C GLY A 149 -3.55 -22.90 -1.67
N GLN A 150 -3.96 -22.27 -0.57
CA GLN A 150 -4.07 -20.80 -0.48
C GLN A 150 -2.70 -20.09 -0.44
N LEU A 151 -1.70 -20.69 0.19
CA LEU A 151 -0.36 -20.10 0.34
C LEU A 151 0.59 -20.45 -0.81
N GLY A 152 0.23 -21.41 -1.67
CA GLY A 152 1.11 -21.94 -2.72
C GLY A 152 2.33 -22.73 -2.20
N GLN A 153 2.37 -23.04 -0.90
CA GLN A 153 3.46 -23.75 -0.22
C GLN A 153 2.92 -24.56 0.97
N ILE A 154 3.71 -25.50 1.49
CA ILE A 154 3.32 -26.28 2.67
C ILE A 154 3.15 -25.32 3.88
N PRO A 155 1.97 -25.28 4.53
CA PRO A 155 1.72 -24.34 5.60
C PRO A 155 2.48 -24.75 6.86
N ALA A 156 3.21 -23.80 7.46
CA ALA A 156 3.77 -24.00 8.80
C ALA A 156 2.66 -24.21 9.84
N LEU A 157 2.97 -24.92 10.94
CA LEU A 157 2.01 -25.22 12.02
C LEU A 157 1.25 -23.98 12.54
N GLY A 158 1.90 -22.81 12.56
CA GLY A 158 1.28 -21.55 12.96
C GLY A 158 0.07 -21.16 12.10
N HIS A 159 0.10 -21.44 10.80
CA HIS A 159 -1.01 -21.14 9.89
C HIS A 159 -2.20 -22.09 10.05
N LEU A 160 -2.05 -23.20 10.78
CA LEU A 160 -3.10 -24.21 10.97
C LEU A 160 -3.90 -24.02 12.25
N VAL A 161 -3.44 -23.21 13.20
CA VAL A 161 -4.10 -23.05 14.52
C VAL A 161 -5.54 -22.55 14.40
N LEU A 162 -5.73 -21.44 13.69
CA LEU A 162 -7.04 -20.81 13.50
C LEU A 162 -7.99 -21.73 12.70
N PRO A 163 -7.56 -22.31 11.55
CA PRO A 163 -8.34 -23.35 10.85
C PRO A 163 -8.74 -24.54 11.72
N LEU A 164 -7.80 -25.09 12.49
CA LEU A 164 -8.06 -26.25 13.36
C LEU A 164 -9.02 -25.91 14.51
N GLY A 165 -8.90 -24.71 15.07
CA GLY A 165 -9.85 -24.21 16.08
C GLY A 165 -11.26 -24.10 15.53
N ALA A 166 -11.42 -23.49 14.35
CA ALA A 166 -12.71 -23.41 13.66
C ALA A 166 -13.27 -24.79 13.30
N TYR A 167 -12.45 -25.69 12.76
CA TYR A 167 -12.82 -27.07 12.49
C TYR A 167 -13.30 -27.79 13.76
N GLY A 168 -12.61 -27.61 14.89
CA GLY A 168 -12.99 -28.18 16.18
C GLY A 168 -14.36 -27.69 16.67
N LEU A 169 -14.62 -26.38 16.55
CA LEU A 169 -15.93 -25.79 16.85
C LEU A 169 -17.03 -26.38 15.95
N GLY A 170 -16.73 -26.54 14.66
CA GLY A 170 -17.61 -27.21 13.71
C GLY A 170 -17.92 -28.66 14.08
N ALA A 171 -16.90 -29.44 14.43
CA ALA A 171 -17.07 -30.83 14.84
C ALA A 171 -17.88 -30.95 16.14
N TRP A 172 -17.73 -29.98 17.06
CA TRP A 172 -18.54 -29.91 18.27
C TRP A 172 -20.02 -29.66 17.96
N VAL A 173 -20.33 -28.76 17.02
CA VAL A 173 -21.70 -28.54 16.51
C VAL A 173 -22.23 -29.81 15.84
N GLY A 174 -21.45 -30.43 14.96
CA GLY A 174 -21.82 -31.69 14.31
C GLY A 174 -22.16 -32.80 15.30
N ARG A 175 -21.40 -32.89 16.40
CA ARG A 175 -21.63 -33.82 17.51
C ARG A 175 -22.93 -33.58 18.26
N ALA A 176 -23.27 -32.33 18.52
CA ALA A 176 -24.53 -31.99 19.15
C ALA A 176 -25.73 -32.31 18.23
N CYS A 177 -25.60 -32.05 16.92
CA CYS A 177 -26.63 -32.38 15.94
C CYS A 177 -26.96 -33.88 15.91
N VAL A 178 -25.95 -34.75 16.00
CA VAL A 178 -26.13 -36.22 16.03
C VAL A 178 -26.77 -36.71 17.34
N ARG A 179 -26.59 -36.00 18.46
CA ARG A 179 -27.11 -36.38 19.79
C ARG A 179 -28.57 -35.99 20.04
N GLY A 180 -29.19 -35.28 19.11
CA GLY A 180 -30.60 -34.90 19.16
C GLY A 180 -30.88 -33.51 19.75
N ARG A 181 -32.16 -33.11 19.71
CA ARG A 181 -32.63 -31.72 19.97
C ARG A 181 -32.19 -31.14 21.32
N ARG A 182 -32.11 -31.96 22.37
CA ARG A 182 -31.65 -31.51 23.70
C ARG A 182 -30.18 -31.07 23.68
N ALA A 183 -29.31 -31.78 22.96
CA ALA A 183 -27.90 -31.40 22.85
C ALA A 183 -27.71 -30.10 22.03
N ILE A 184 -28.57 -29.86 21.03
CA ILE A 184 -28.58 -28.63 20.24
C ILE A 184 -29.02 -27.43 21.10
N LEU A 185 -30.05 -27.58 21.93
CA LEU A 185 -30.50 -26.53 22.84
C LEU A 185 -29.42 -26.15 23.88
N TRP A 186 -28.61 -27.12 24.30
CA TRP A 186 -27.46 -26.88 25.20
C TRP A 186 -26.23 -26.27 24.52
N LEU A 187 -26.16 -26.23 23.18
CA LEU A 187 -25.08 -25.51 22.47
C LEU A 187 -25.16 -24.01 22.71
N GLY A 188 -26.36 -23.43 22.69
CA GLY A 188 -26.57 -21.98 22.88
C GLY A 188 -25.87 -21.42 24.13
N PRO A 189 -26.14 -21.94 25.34
CA PRO A 189 -25.45 -21.49 26.55
C PRO A 189 -23.96 -21.85 26.58
N GLN A 190 -23.53 -22.96 25.95
CA GLN A 190 -22.11 -23.32 25.86
C GLN A 190 -21.32 -22.37 24.96
N PHE A 191 -21.87 -22.00 23.81
CA PHE A 191 -21.30 -20.97 22.93
C PHE A 191 -21.38 -19.59 23.58
N GLY A 192 -22.48 -19.26 24.26
CA GLY A 192 -22.61 -18.02 25.03
C GLY A 192 -21.54 -17.90 26.12
N ALA A 193 -21.28 -18.98 26.87
CA ALA A 193 -20.21 -19.03 27.86
C ALA A 193 -18.82 -18.92 27.23
N LEU A 194 -18.56 -19.64 26.13
CA LEU A 194 -17.30 -19.55 25.40
C LEU A 194 -17.05 -18.14 24.87
N LEU A 195 -18.05 -17.53 24.22
CA LEU A 195 -17.98 -16.16 23.71
C LEU A 195 -17.82 -15.15 24.85
N GLY A 196 -18.48 -15.37 26.00
CA GLY A 196 -18.30 -14.57 27.20
C GLY A 196 -16.87 -14.64 27.72
N VAL A 197 -16.29 -15.85 27.84
CA VAL A 197 -14.90 -16.05 28.28
C VAL A 197 -13.91 -15.41 27.30
N VAL A 198 -14.10 -15.63 25.99
CA VAL A 198 -13.25 -15.02 24.95
C VAL A 198 -13.38 -13.50 24.97
N GLY A 199 -14.59 -12.96 25.10
CA GLY A 199 -14.85 -11.53 25.19
C GLY A 199 -14.18 -10.90 26.42
N VAL A 200 -14.32 -11.52 27.59
CA VAL A 200 -13.63 -11.09 28.82
C VAL A 200 -12.11 -11.16 28.64
N LEU A 201 -11.59 -12.24 28.04
CA LEU A 201 -10.15 -12.37 27.78
C LEU A 201 -9.64 -11.25 26.87
N VAL A 202 -10.36 -10.95 25.78
CA VAL A 202 -10.01 -9.86 24.86
C VAL A 202 -10.06 -8.50 25.58
N LEU A 203 -11.07 -8.25 26.40
CA LEU A 203 -11.18 -7.03 27.19
C LEU A 203 -10.03 -6.89 28.19
N VAL A 204 -9.69 -7.98 28.89
CA VAL A 204 -8.59 -8.01 29.87
C VAL A 204 -7.24 -7.81 29.17
N VAL A 205 -6.98 -8.50 28.07
CA VAL A 205 -5.74 -8.34 27.27
C VAL A 205 -5.64 -6.92 26.73
N GLY A 206 -6.74 -6.38 26.17
CA GLY A 206 -6.79 -5.00 25.68
C GLY A 206 -6.52 -3.98 26.77
N TRP A 207 -7.10 -4.18 27.96
CA TRP A 207 -6.88 -3.33 29.12
C TRP A 207 -5.45 -3.41 29.65
N LEU A 208 -4.85 -4.60 29.72
CA LEU A 208 -3.46 -4.78 30.16
C LEU A 208 -2.42 -4.31 29.13
N SER A 209 -2.81 -4.22 27.85
CA SER A 209 -1.97 -3.74 26.75
C SER A 209 -1.86 -2.21 26.72
N LEU A 210 -2.90 -1.50 27.15
CA LEU A 210 -2.95 -0.03 27.16
C LEU A 210 -2.45 0.53 28.51
N GLN A 211 -1.49 1.44 28.45
CA GLN A 211 -0.92 2.10 29.62
C GLN A 211 -1.21 3.61 29.63
N ASP A 212 -1.18 4.23 30.80
CA ASP A 212 -1.40 5.68 30.96
C ASP A 212 -0.15 6.51 30.65
N GLU A 213 1.03 5.91 30.78
CA GLU A 213 2.31 6.59 30.58
C GLU A 213 3.15 5.89 29.50
N PRO A 214 3.95 6.64 28.73
CA PRO A 214 4.92 6.05 27.82
C PRO A 214 6.13 5.49 28.59
N LEU A 215 6.94 4.67 27.93
CA LEU A 215 8.16 4.11 28.52
C LEU A 215 9.11 5.23 28.97
N ALA A 216 9.82 5.03 30.08
CA ALA A 216 10.70 6.04 30.69
C ALA A 216 12.04 6.15 29.96
N PHE A 217 12.01 6.64 28.71
CA PHE A 217 13.20 6.99 27.95
C PHE A 217 13.05 8.27 27.15
N GLU A 218 14.15 9.01 27.00
CA GLU A 218 14.21 10.12 26.06
C GLU A 218 14.44 9.60 24.63
N PRO A 219 13.60 10.01 23.66
CA PRO A 219 13.82 9.70 22.25
C PRO A 219 15.09 10.40 21.76
N THR A 220 15.75 9.80 20.77
CA THR A 220 16.86 10.46 20.06
C THR A 220 16.34 11.74 19.41
N ALA A 221 17.02 12.86 19.65
CA ALA A 221 16.61 14.16 19.14
C ALA A 221 16.57 14.15 17.60
N VAL A 222 15.36 14.30 17.05
CA VAL A 222 15.14 14.41 15.61
C VAL A 222 15.21 15.88 15.23
N GLY A 223 16.39 16.34 14.81
CA GLY A 223 16.63 17.72 14.37
C GLY A 223 17.15 17.79 12.93
N MET A 224 16.99 18.94 12.27
CA MET A 224 17.43 19.14 10.88
C MET A 224 18.91 18.79 10.64
N GLY A 225 19.78 19.05 11.63
CA GLY A 225 21.19 18.68 11.58
C GLY A 225 21.47 17.17 11.61
N ALA A 226 20.67 16.41 12.34
CA ALA A 226 20.76 14.94 12.40
C ALA A 226 20.26 14.31 11.09
N ASN A 227 19.14 14.82 10.55
CA ASN A 227 18.61 14.39 9.26
C ASN A 227 19.63 14.61 8.13
N ARG A 228 20.36 15.74 8.16
CA ARG A 228 21.42 16.04 7.21
C ARG A 228 22.60 15.08 7.33
N LYS A 229 23.04 14.74 8.55
CA LYS A 229 24.13 13.76 8.78
C LYS A 229 23.74 12.37 8.26
N LEU A 230 22.54 11.89 8.56
CA LEU A 230 22.04 10.61 8.08
C LEU A 230 21.90 10.60 6.55
N ALA A 231 21.29 11.63 5.97
CA ALA A 231 21.16 11.77 4.51
C ALA A 231 22.53 11.83 3.82
N ASN A 232 23.50 12.55 4.40
CA ASN A 232 24.86 12.62 3.86
C ASN A 232 25.63 11.30 4.01
N LYS A 233 25.41 10.54 5.09
CA LYS A 233 26.01 9.20 5.27
C LYS A 233 25.43 8.19 4.26
N LEU A 234 24.13 8.30 3.99
CA LEU A 234 23.43 7.53 2.97
C LEU A 234 23.77 7.98 1.54
N ARG A 235 24.23 9.22 1.33
CA ARG A 235 24.63 9.77 0.01
C ARG A 235 26.12 9.69 -0.28
N GLY A 236 26.98 9.78 0.75
CA GLY A 236 28.43 9.92 0.66
C GLY A 236 29.19 8.64 0.28
N THR A 237 28.49 7.52 0.10
CA THR A 237 29.04 6.25 -0.38
C THR A 237 28.64 6.04 -1.85
N ARG A 238 29.02 6.99 -2.71
CA ARG A 238 28.91 6.89 -4.17
C ARG A 238 30.08 6.08 -4.69
N ASP A 239 29.86 4.82 -5.05
CA ASP A 239 30.58 4.17 -6.14
C ASP A 239 29.54 3.49 -7.05
N GLY A 240 29.88 3.27 -8.32
CA GLY A 240 29.03 3.05 -9.51
C GLY A 240 27.76 2.19 -9.47
N ALA A 241 26.89 2.40 -10.46
CA ALA A 241 25.57 1.78 -10.62
C ALA A 241 25.57 0.23 -10.75
N ASP A 242 26.73 -0.39 -10.94
CA ASP A 242 26.86 -1.81 -11.32
C ASP A 242 27.19 -2.79 -10.16
N TRP A 243 27.38 -2.33 -8.92
CA TRP A 243 27.78 -3.22 -7.81
C TRP A 243 26.86 -3.14 -6.58
N ALA A 244 26.82 -4.24 -5.83
CA ALA A 244 26.01 -4.39 -4.61
C ALA A 244 26.49 -3.46 -3.50
N ARG A 245 25.65 -2.47 -3.13
CA ARG A 245 26.04 -1.39 -2.21
C ARG A 245 25.97 -1.84 -0.76
N ARG A 246 27.05 -1.70 0.00
CA ARG A 246 27.12 -2.02 1.43
C ARG A 246 27.01 -0.76 2.28
N VAL A 247 26.02 -0.69 3.15
CA VAL A 247 25.79 0.41 4.10
C VAL A 247 25.84 -0.13 5.52
N ARG A 248 26.69 0.46 6.36
CA ARG A 248 26.76 0.17 7.79
C ARG A 248 26.00 1.25 8.56
N LEU A 249 24.89 0.87 9.18
CA LEU A 249 24.06 1.74 10.02
C LEU A 249 24.36 1.44 11.49
N SER A 250 24.76 2.46 12.26
CA SER A 250 24.93 2.31 13.71
C SER A 250 23.59 2.25 14.43
N GLY A 251 23.58 1.81 15.69
CA GLY A 251 22.38 1.93 16.52
C GLY A 251 21.83 3.36 16.61
N GLU A 252 22.69 4.38 16.56
CA GLU A 252 22.27 5.80 16.55
C GLU A 252 21.58 6.17 15.23
N ASP A 253 22.11 5.74 14.07
CA ASP A 253 21.49 5.98 12.77
C ASP A 253 20.09 5.36 12.70
N LEU A 254 19.95 4.12 13.20
CA LEU A 254 18.67 3.41 13.23
C LEU A 254 17.67 4.07 14.18
N ASN A 255 18.13 4.54 15.34
CA ASN A 255 17.30 5.32 16.26
C ASN A 255 16.78 6.61 15.61
N GLN A 256 17.61 7.30 14.82
CA GLN A 256 17.18 8.48 14.07
C GLN A 256 16.14 8.13 13.01
N MET A 257 16.34 7.04 12.25
CA MET A 257 15.38 6.57 11.24
C MET A 257 14.02 6.21 11.84
N VAL A 258 14.03 5.43 12.93
CA VAL A 258 12.79 5.01 13.62
C VAL A 258 12.11 6.20 14.30
N GLY A 259 12.87 7.08 14.95
CA GLY A 259 12.36 8.32 15.55
C GLY A 259 11.69 9.23 14.52
N LEU A 260 12.31 9.41 13.35
CA LEU A 260 11.75 10.16 12.22
C LEU A 260 10.41 9.61 11.77
N GLY A 261 10.31 8.28 11.58
CA GLY A 261 9.06 7.64 11.18
C GLY A 261 7.97 7.81 12.23
N LEU A 262 8.27 7.51 13.50
CA LEU A 262 7.27 7.49 14.58
C LEU A 262 6.73 8.86 14.97
N SER A 263 7.57 9.90 14.95
CA SER A 263 7.14 11.27 15.22
C SER A 263 6.03 11.76 14.28
N ARG A 264 5.89 11.11 13.10
CA ARG A 264 4.91 11.46 12.07
C ARG A 264 3.61 10.69 12.22
N VAL A 265 3.70 9.40 12.59
CA VAL A 265 2.52 8.56 12.76
C VAL A 265 1.67 9.03 13.95
N SER A 266 2.32 9.43 15.04
CA SER A 266 1.60 9.93 16.21
C SER A 266 2.47 10.90 17.03
N PRO A 267 2.10 12.19 17.12
CA PRO A 267 2.80 13.18 17.93
C PRO A 267 2.72 12.78 19.42
N GLY A 268 3.79 12.18 19.94
CA GLY A 268 3.84 11.62 21.29
C GLY A 268 4.32 10.17 21.35
N SER A 269 4.47 9.51 20.20
CA SER A 269 5.15 8.23 20.10
C SER A 269 6.67 8.38 20.18
N LYS A 270 7.34 7.42 20.79
CA LYS A 270 8.80 7.34 20.85
C LYS A 270 9.28 5.91 20.73
N ALA A 271 10.47 5.71 20.16
CA ALA A 271 11.13 4.43 20.17
C ALA A 271 12.62 4.56 20.41
N ARG A 272 13.20 3.44 20.83
CA ARG A 272 14.62 3.23 21.03
C ARG A 272 14.97 1.82 20.56
N LEU A 273 16.04 1.73 19.78
CA LEU A 273 16.65 0.51 19.29
C LEU A 273 18.08 0.44 19.84
N ARG A 274 18.43 -0.69 20.45
CA ARG A 274 19.79 -1.05 20.84
C ARG A 274 20.17 -2.35 20.16
N ILE A 275 21.43 -2.48 19.78
CA ILE A 275 21.95 -3.69 19.16
C ILE A 275 23.09 -4.18 20.03
N GLU A 276 22.90 -5.33 20.66
CA GLU A 276 23.86 -5.92 21.58
C GLU A 276 24.03 -7.41 21.24
N GLY A 277 25.27 -7.81 20.93
CA GLY A 277 25.60 -9.22 20.69
C GLY A 277 24.83 -9.85 19.51
N GLY A 278 24.54 -9.07 18.46
CA GLY A 278 23.77 -9.55 17.29
C GLY A 278 22.27 -9.70 17.53
N LEU A 279 21.75 -9.20 18.66
CA LEU A 279 20.32 -9.10 18.95
C LEU A 279 19.91 -7.63 18.93
N ALA A 280 18.75 -7.35 18.33
CA ALA A 280 18.06 -6.08 18.43
C ALA A 280 17.16 -6.08 19.68
N ASP A 281 17.31 -5.05 20.50
CA ASP A 281 16.43 -4.70 21.60
C ASP A 281 15.70 -3.40 21.26
N ALA A 282 14.40 -3.51 21.01
CA ALA A 282 13.54 -2.44 20.52
C ALA A 282 12.45 -2.12 21.54
N GLU A 283 12.47 -0.89 22.05
CA GLU A 283 11.47 -0.29 22.91
C GLU A 283 10.64 0.70 22.10
N LEU A 284 9.32 0.59 22.11
CA LEU A 284 8.41 1.46 21.37
C LEU A 284 7.24 1.85 22.28
N SER A 285 6.93 3.14 22.35
CA SER A 285 5.71 3.67 22.97
C SER A 285 4.88 4.32 21.89
N TYR A 286 3.77 3.69 21.53
CA TYR A 286 2.85 4.23 20.53
C TYR A 286 1.71 4.99 21.19
N ALA A 287 1.59 6.29 20.93
CA ALA A 287 0.57 7.15 21.50
C ALA A 287 -0.76 7.01 20.74
N LEU A 288 -1.82 6.68 21.47
CA LEU A 288 -3.19 6.49 21.01
C LEU A 288 -4.12 7.50 21.69
N ARG A 289 -5.14 7.98 20.99
CA ARG A 289 -6.23 8.76 21.59
C ARG A 289 -7.45 7.88 21.74
N VAL A 290 -7.72 7.44 22.97
CA VAL A 290 -8.90 6.61 23.29
C VAL A 290 -9.87 7.44 24.12
N ARG A 291 -11.06 7.71 23.58
CA ARG A 291 -12.10 8.56 24.23
C ARG A 291 -11.55 9.93 24.67
N GLY A 292 -10.70 10.54 23.84
CA GLY A 292 -10.09 11.85 24.10
C GLY A 292 -8.95 11.86 25.13
N LYS A 293 -8.63 10.74 25.79
CA LYS A 293 -7.48 10.64 26.69
C LYS A 293 -6.27 10.01 25.99
N PRO A 294 -5.05 10.50 26.24
CA PRO A 294 -3.84 9.85 25.75
C PRO A 294 -3.69 8.49 26.44
N ARG A 295 -3.44 7.45 25.64
CA ARG A 295 -3.09 6.09 26.07
C ARG A 295 -1.87 5.65 25.29
N TYR A 296 -1.07 4.77 25.86
CA TYR A 296 0.16 4.31 25.24
C TYR A 296 0.14 2.79 25.09
N LEU A 297 0.46 2.32 23.88
CA LEU A 297 0.78 0.93 23.62
C LEU A 297 2.30 0.78 23.70
N ASN A 298 2.78 0.29 24.84
CA ASN A 298 4.20 0.08 25.09
C ASN A 298 4.61 -1.31 24.62
N LEU A 299 5.53 -1.37 23.67
CA LEU A 299 6.02 -2.58 23.04
C LEU A 299 7.50 -2.74 23.36
N HIS A 300 7.88 -3.94 23.77
CA HIS A 300 9.28 -4.29 23.96
C HIS A 300 9.56 -5.59 23.20
N PHE A 301 10.46 -5.51 22.25
CA PHE A 301 10.86 -6.61 21.37
C PHE A 301 12.35 -6.86 21.52
N ARG A 302 12.73 -8.09 21.80
CA ARG A 302 14.12 -8.53 21.76
C ARG A 302 14.24 -9.73 20.85
N GLY A 303 15.09 -9.66 19.83
CA GLY A 303 15.21 -10.72 18.83
C GLY A 303 16.28 -10.45 17.78
N SER A 304 16.39 -11.35 16.82
CA SER A 304 17.23 -11.16 15.63
C SER A 304 16.35 -10.99 14.40
N ALA A 305 16.82 -10.18 13.46
CA ALA A 305 16.22 -10.05 12.15
C ALA A 305 17.30 -10.24 11.09
N ARG A 306 17.01 -11.08 10.09
CA ARG A 306 17.88 -11.29 8.93
C ARG A 306 17.05 -11.15 7.67
N ILE A 307 17.60 -10.44 6.69
CA ILE A 307 17.08 -10.42 5.33
C ILE A 307 18.09 -11.14 4.46
N ASP A 308 17.66 -12.16 3.73
CA ASP A 308 18.46 -12.85 2.73
C ASP A 308 17.70 -12.82 1.41
N ASP A 309 18.26 -12.15 0.39
CA ASP A 309 17.67 -11.96 -0.94
C ASP A 309 16.20 -11.47 -0.96
N GLY A 310 15.87 -10.52 -0.09
CA GLY A 310 14.52 -9.97 0.05
C GLY A 310 13.56 -10.82 0.91
N GLU A 311 14.01 -11.95 1.47
CA GLU A 311 13.22 -12.68 2.47
C GLU A 311 13.53 -12.21 3.89
N LEU A 312 12.56 -11.52 4.51
CA LEU A 312 12.63 -11.12 5.91
C LEU A 312 12.31 -12.31 6.84
N SER A 313 13.30 -12.69 7.65
CA SER A 313 13.16 -13.62 8.77
C SER A 313 13.35 -12.87 10.09
N VAL A 314 12.39 -13.00 11.00
CA VAL A 314 12.43 -12.38 12.34
C VAL A 314 12.27 -13.48 13.37
N GLN A 315 13.23 -13.56 14.29
CA GLN A 315 13.18 -14.46 15.44
C GLN A 315 13.04 -13.62 16.71
N ALA A 316 11.87 -13.67 17.32
CA ALA A 316 11.57 -12.98 18.56
C ALA A 316 11.97 -13.85 19.76
N ASN A 317 12.90 -13.40 20.58
CA ASN A 317 13.26 -14.07 21.84
C ASN A 317 12.30 -13.66 22.96
N ARG A 318 11.87 -12.40 22.96
CA ARG A 318 10.88 -11.86 23.89
C ARG A 318 10.07 -10.76 23.20
N LEU A 319 8.75 -10.82 23.32
CA LEU A 319 7.84 -9.73 22.96
C LEU A 319 6.94 -9.46 24.15
N SER A 320 6.77 -8.21 24.53
CA SER A 320 5.74 -7.79 25.48
C SER A 320 4.96 -6.60 24.94
N ILE A 321 3.66 -6.62 25.21
CA ILE A 321 2.68 -5.61 24.81
C ILE A 321 2.02 -5.10 26.10
N GLY A 322 2.28 -3.84 26.44
CA GLY A 322 1.93 -3.25 27.71
C GLY A 322 2.51 -4.06 28.86
N ARG A 323 1.64 -4.59 29.72
CA ARG A 323 2.02 -5.46 30.85
C ARG A 323 2.00 -6.95 30.50
N VAL A 324 1.61 -7.30 29.28
CA VAL A 324 1.43 -8.68 28.83
C VAL A 324 2.70 -9.14 28.13
N GLY A 325 3.46 -10.05 28.75
CA GLY A 325 4.50 -10.79 28.06
C GLY A 325 3.87 -11.80 27.12
N VAL A 326 4.15 -11.71 25.82
CA VAL A 326 3.63 -12.66 24.82
C VAL A 326 4.44 -13.96 24.95
N PRO A 327 3.80 -15.08 25.33
CA PRO A 327 4.50 -16.35 25.42
C PRO A 327 5.07 -16.77 24.07
N TRP A 328 6.23 -17.43 24.07
CA TRP A 328 6.89 -17.90 22.84
C TRP A 328 5.97 -18.79 21.99
N VAL A 329 5.07 -19.55 22.62
CA VAL A 329 4.06 -20.37 21.93
C VAL A 329 3.16 -19.46 21.10
N VAL A 330 2.60 -18.40 21.69
CA VAL A 330 1.74 -17.47 20.96
C VAL A 330 2.51 -16.82 19.82
N LEU A 331 3.75 -16.35 20.06
CA LEU A 331 4.62 -15.80 19.01
C LEU A 331 4.82 -16.76 17.84
N GLY A 332 5.10 -18.04 18.10
CA GLY A 332 5.26 -19.04 17.04
C GLY A 332 3.99 -19.27 16.21
N LEU A 333 2.81 -19.01 16.77
CA LEU A 333 1.53 -19.15 16.08
C LEU A 333 1.16 -17.90 15.25
N VAL A 334 1.38 -16.70 15.78
CA VAL A 334 0.99 -15.44 15.10
C VAL A 334 2.11 -14.82 14.24
N ALA A 335 3.38 -15.11 14.49
CA ALA A 335 4.48 -14.51 13.74
C ALA A 335 4.49 -14.89 12.23
N PRO A 336 4.29 -16.15 11.82
CA PRO A 336 4.30 -16.50 10.40
C PRO A 336 3.19 -15.82 9.57
N PRO A 337 1.92 -15.75 10.04
CA PRO A 337 0.89 -14.94 9.40
C PRO A 337 1.27 -13.47 9.29
N ILE A 338 1.72 -12.84 10.37
CA ILE A 338 2.08 -11.42 10.38
C ILE A 338 3.25 -11.14 9.43
N ALA A 339 4.30 -11.96 9.48
CA ALA A 339 5.44 -11.85 8.58
C ALA A 339 5.01 -12.05 7.11
N SER A 340 4.07 -12.96 6.83
CA SER A 340 3.52 -13.12 5.49
C SER A 340 2.75 -11.89 5.03
N THR A 341 1.96 -11.26 5.89
CA THR A 341 1.21 -10.03 5.56
C THR A 341 2.17 -8.87 5.28
N ILE A 342 3.22 -8.70 6.09
CA ILE A 342 4.27 -7.69 5.89
C ILE A 342 5.01 -7.91 4.57
N ARG A 343 5.30 -9.16 4.20
CA ARG A 343 5.96 -9.50 2.92
C ARG A 343 5.08 -9.22 1.69
N HIS A 344 3.76 -9.25 1.85
CA HIS A 344 2.83 -9.03 0.73
C HIS A 344 2.41 -7.57 0.57
N ASP A 345 2.79 -6.65 1.45
CA ASP A 345 2.55 -5.22 1.27
C ASP A 345 3.42 -4.66 0.11
N ARG A 346 2.79 -3.94 -0.83
CA ARG A 346 3.44 -3.41 -2.05
C ARG A 346 4.62 -2.48 -1.77
N ASP A 347 4.54 -1.63 -0.77
CA ASP A 347 5.57 -0.63 -0.45
C ASP A 347 6.72 -1.26 0.32
N LEU A 348 6.41 -2.11 1.31
CA LEU A 348 7.41 -2.85 2.07
C LEU A 348 8.11 -3.90 1.22
N ARG A 349 7.43 -4.53 0.24
CA ARG A 349 8.06 -5.47 -0.70
C ARG A 349 9.08 -4.78 -1.59
N ASN A 350 8.83 -3.54 -2.01
CA ASN A 350 9.81 -2.78 -2.80
C ASN A 350 11.03 -2.41 -1.95
N ILE A 351 10.82 -1.98 -0.70
CA ILE A 351 11.92 -1.65 0.22
C ILE A 351 12.71 -2.90 0.62
N VAL A 352 12.04 -3.97 1.03
CA VAL A 352 12.70 -5.23 1.44
C VAL A 352 13.34 -5.93 0.25
N GLY A 353 12.70 -5.91 -0.92
CA GLY A 353 13.23 -6.50 -2.16
C GLY A 353 14.46 -5.78 -2.72
N SER A 354 14.62 -4.49 -2.41
CA SER A 354 15.83 -3.72 -2.75
C SER A 354 17.08 -4.15 -1.96
N ILE A 355 16.87 -4.89 -0.86
CA ILE A 355 17.91 -5.30 0.08
C ILE A 355 18.35 -6.74 -0.21
N ALA A 356 19.62 -6.91 -0.60
CA ALA A 356 20.24 -8.20 -0.84
C ALA A 356 20.55 -8.97 0.45
N SER A 357 21.05 -8.27 1.48
CA SER A 357 21.16 -8.88 2.82
C SER A 357 21.14 -7.86 3.95
N VAL A 358 20.59 -8.24 5.10
CA VAL A 358 20.74 -7.52 6.36
C VAL A 358 21.35 -8.44 7.39
N ARG A 359 22.51 -8.05 7.92
CA ARG A 359 23.18 -8.76 9.00
C ARG A 359 23.47 -7.82 10.16
N MET A 360 23.22 -8.30 11.37
CA MET A 360 23.61 -7.61 12.59
C MET A 360 25.04 -8.04 12.93
N THR A 361 25.98 -7.10 12.94
CA THR A 361 27.41 -7.35 13.17
C THR A 361 27.92 -6.44 14.28
N GLY A 362 28.03 -7.00 15.49
CA GLY A 362 28.42 -6.24 16.68
C GLY A 362 27.33 -5.28 17.14
N ASP A 363 27.60 -3.98 17.04
CA ASP A 363 26.76 -2.85 17.43
C ASP A 363 26.06 -2.15 16.25
N ALA A 364 26.23 -2.69 15.04
CA ALA A 364 25.73 -2.09 13.80
C ALA A 364 24.95 -3.09 12.95
N VAL A 365 24.11 -2.54 12.09
CA VAL A 365 23.43 -3.28 11.02
C VAL A 365 24.17 -3.04 9.72
N GLU A 366 24.61 -4.12 9.11
CA GLU A 366 25.19 -4.13 7.78
C GLU A 366 24.10 -4.52 6.77
N THR A 367 23.76 -3.56 5.92
CA THR A 367 22.76 -3.72 4.86
C THR A 367 23.47 -3.72 3.52
N VAL A 368 23.30 -4.78 2.73
CA VAL A 368 23.76 -4.87 1.35
C VAL A 368 22.55 -4.72 0.44
N PHE A 369 22.59 -3.77 -0.48
CA PHE A 369 21.54 -3.53 -1.47
C PHE A 369 21.88 -4.22 -2.79
N LYS A 370 20.84 -4.60 -3.54
CA LYS A 370 20.99 -5.05 -4.93
C LYS A 370 21.53 -3.88 -5.80
N PRO A 371 22.25 -4.16 -6.90
CA PRO A 371 22.80 -3.12 -7.77
C PRO A 371 21.71 -2.12 -8.22
N GLY A 372 21.99 -0.81 -8.16
CA GLY A 372 21.05 0.26 -8.54
C GLY A 372 19.87 0.52 -7.58
N GLU A 373 19.38 -0.51 -6.87
CA GLU A 373 18.16 -0.47 -6.05
C GLU A 373 18.24 0.46 -4.83
N CYS A 374 19.45 0.69 -4.29
CA CYS A 374 19.63 1.63 -3.18
C CYS A 374 19.23 3.06 -3.58
N ASN A 375 19.62 3.52 -4.78
CA ASN A 375 19.35 4.88 -5.24
C ASN A 375 17.96 5.01 -5.91
N ASN A 376 17.49 3.97 -6.59
CA ASN A 376 16.25 4.03 -7.36
C ASN A 376 15.00 3.72 -6.53
N THR A 377 15.14 2.91 -5.48
CA THR A 377 13.99 2.38 -4.72
C THR A 377 14.08 2.75 -3.25
N PHE A 378 15.19 2.42 -2.59
CA PHE A 378 15.34 2.59 -1.14
C PHE A 378 15.45 4.07 -0.71
N LEU A 379 16.40 4.81 -1.28
CA LEU A 379 16.62 6.22 -0.92
C LEU A 379 15.42 7.12 -1.25
N PRO A 380 14.70 6.98 -2.38
CA PRO A 380 13.49 7.76 -2.64
C PRO A 380 12.37 7.42 -1.67
N SER A 381 12.16 6.13 -1.35
CA SER A 381 11.14 5.70 -0.39
C SER A 381 11.42 6.23 1.02
N ILE A 382 12.70 6.19 1.45
CA ILE A 382 13.14 6.77 2.71
C ILE A 382 13.13 8.30 2.66
N ALA A 383 13.56 8.93 1.57
CA ALA A 383 13.53 10.38 1.42
C ALA A 383 12.08 10.90 1.44
N LEU A 384 11.13 10.19 0.83
CA LEU A 384 9.70 10.46 0.93
C LEU A 384 9.23 10.30 2.38
N ALA A 385 9.62 9.20 3.04
CA ALA A 385 9.37 8.96 4.45
C ALA A 385 10.14 9.89 5.41
N ILE A 386 11.12 10.67 4.95
CA ILE A 386 11.95 11.65 5.68
C ILE A 386 11.61 13.11 5.29
N SER A 387 10.94 13.37 4.18
CA SER A 387 10.69 14.74 3.67
C SER A 387 9.53 15.45 4.39
N GLY A 388 8.67 14.73 5.13
CA GLY A 388 7.61 15.33 5.96
C GLY A 388 6.50 16.00 5.16
N LYS A 389 6.46 15.81 3.84
CA LYS A 389 5.34 16.19 2.98
C LYS A 389 4.42 14.97 2.78
N PRO A 390 3.09 15.16 2.73
CA PRO A 390 2.16 14.11 2.30
C PRO A 390 2.68 13.43 1.03
N ASN A 391 2.57 12.10 0.96
CA ASN A 391 2.98 11.31 -0.19
C ASN A 391 2.35 11.92 -1.45
N LEU A 392 3.14 12.62 -2.27
CA LEU A 392 2.64 13.27 -3.49
C LEU A 392 2.39 12.27 -4.61
N ILE A 393 3.02 11.09 -4.58
CA ILE A 393 2.96 10.13 -5.68
C ILE A 393 1.53 9.68 -5.93
N VAL A 394 0.82 9.25 -4.87
CA VAL A 394 -0.54 8.73 -4.97
C VAL A 394 -1.54 9.79 -5.47
N PRO A 395 -1.71 10.95 -4.82
CA PRO A 395 -2.63 11.98 -5.30
C PRO A 395 -2.22 12.52 -6.67
N THR A 396 -0.92 12.76 -6.94
CA THR A 396 -0.47 13.20 -8.27
C THR A 396 -0.79 12.16 -9.36
N ARG A 397 -0.64 10.86 -9.08
CA ARG A 397 -1.02 9.79 -10.02
C ARG A 397 -2.51 9.80 -10.34
N GLU A 398 -3.37 10.08 -9.36
CA GLU A 398 -4.82 10.21 -9.61
C GLU A 398 -5.13 11.44 -10.48
N HIS A 399 -4.46 12.58 -10.23
CA HIS A 399 -4.59 13.78 -11.08
C HIS A 399 -4.09 13.54 -12.51
N VAL A 400 -2.93 12.89 -12.66
CA VAL A 400 -2.38 12.51 -13.99
C VAL A 400 -3.38 11.64 -14.74
N ARG A 401 -3.92 10.60 -14.10
CA ARG A 401 -4.91 9.71 -14.72
C ARG A 401 -6.14 10.48 -15.16
N HIS A 402 -6.70 11.32 -14.28
CA HIS A 402 -7.89 12.12 -14.58
C HIS A 402 -7.68 13.03 -15.79
N LEU A 403 -6.54 13.73 -15.87
CA LEU A 403 -6.22 14.65 -16.97
C LEU A 403 -5.95 13.93 -18.28
N VAL A 404 -5.29 12.77 -18.25
CA VAL A 404 -4.99 11.98 -19.45
C VAL A 404 -6.23 11.28 -19.98
N GLU A 405 -7.06 10.68 -19.12
CA GLU A 405 -8.33 10.06 -19.52
C GLU A 405 -9.31 11.11 -20.07
N GLY A 406 -9.33 12.31 -19.48
CA GLY A 406 -10.10 13.43 -19.97
C GLY A 406 -9.45 14.20 -21.14
N SER A 407 -8.35 13.73 -21.72
CA SER A 407 -7.64 14.51 -22.76
C SER A 407 -8.25 14.40 -24.17
N GLU A 408 -9.12 13.42 -24.39
CA GLU A 408 -9.77 13.17 -25.70
C GLU A 408 -10.77 14.28 -26.06
N ASP A 409 -11.44 14.85 -25.07
CA ASP A 409 -12.46 15.90 -25.24
C ASP A 409 -11.91 17.32 -25.03
N LEU A 410 -10.63 17.55 -25.33
CA LEU A 410 -10.05 18.89 -25.23
C LEU A 410 -10.45 19.75 -26.45
N PRO A 411 -10.71 21.05 -26.25
CA PRO A 411 -10.96 21.96 -27.37
C PRO A 411 -9.71 22.06 -28.25
N ASP A 412 -9.89 22.34 -29.54
CA ASP A 412 -8.77 22.66 -30.42
C ASP A 412 -8.24 24.09 -30.16
N GLY A 413 -6.96 24.29 -30.39
CA GLY A 413 -6.31 25.62 -30.36
C GLY A 413 -5.93 26.12 -28.96
N GLU A 414 -6.03 27.44 -28.75
CA GLU A 414 -5.41 28.14 -27.62
C GLU A 414 -6.11 27.93 -26.27
N GLY A 415 -7.37 27.45 -26.27
CA GLY A 415 -8.15 27.19 -25.05
C GLY A 415 -7.65 26.00 -24.23
N ARG A 416 -6.76 25.17 -24.77
CA ARG A 416 -6.31 23.90 -24.15
C ARG A 416 -5.62 24.09 -22.82
N PHE A 417 -4.80 25.15 -22.68
CA PHE A 417 -4.09 25.44 -21.44
C PHE A 417 -5.07 25.73 -20.29
N ALA A 418 -6.01 26.65 -20.54
CA ALA A 418 -7.01 27.05 -19.56
C ALA A 418 -7.92 25.87 -19.20
N GLU A 419 -8.33 25.08 -20.19
CA GLU A 419 -9.20 23.92 -19.98
C GLU A 419 -8.53 22.81 -19.14
N LEU A 420 -7.25 22.50 -19.39
CA LEU A 420 -6.52 21.53 -18.58
C LEU A 420 -6.33 22.00 -17.14
N LEU A 421 -6.00 23.28 -16.96
CA LEU A 421 -5.92 23.87 -15.63
C LEU A 421 -7.28 23.84 -14.92
N ARG A 422 -8.36 24.13 -15.64
CA ARG A 422 -9.73 24.07 -15.14
C ARG A 422 -10.13 22.67 -14.69
N ARG A 423 -9.88 21.65 -15.52
CA ARG A 423 -10.12 20.23 -15.19
C ARG A 423 -9.32 19.80 -13.96
N ALA A 424 -8.06 20.19 -13.87
CA ALA A 424 -7.20 19.87 -12.74
C ALA A 424 -7.77 20.45 -11.41
N PHE A 425 -8.17 21.72 -11.41
CA PHE A 425 -8.71 22.37 -10.22
C PHE A 425 -10.16 21.98 -9.89
N ASP A 426 -10.99 21.65 -10.88
CA ASP A 426 -12.31 21.04 -10.63
C ASP A 426 -12.19 19.66 -9.97
N PHE A 427 -11.24 18.83 -10.43
CA PHE A 427 -10.95 17.55 -9.80
C PHE A 427 -10.36 17.72 -8.39
N ALA A 428 -9.44 18.67 -8.19
CA ALA A 428 -8.90 19.00 -6.87
C ALA A 428 -10.03 19.44 -5.92
N ARG A 429 -10.95 20.30 -6.37
CA ARG A 429 -12.12 20.75 -5.60
C ARG A 429 -12.98 19.58 -5.14
N LYS A 430 -13.34 18.68 -6.05
CA LYS A 430 -14.16 17.49 -5.75
C LYS A 430 -13.48 16.58 -4.73
N ARG A 431 -12.17 16.38 -4.84
CA ARG A 431 -11.38 15.56 -3.91
C ARG A 431 -11.16 16.22 -2.56
N SER A 432 -11.20 17.55 -2.51
CA SER A 432 -11.03 18.34 -1.28
C SER A 432 -12.27 18.37 -0.37
N ILE A 433 -13.37 17.71 -0.77
CA ILE A 433 -14.53 17.49 0.10
C ILE A 433 -14.14 16.59 1.28
N ASP A 434 -13.44 15.49 0.98
CA ASP A 434 -12.98 14.51 1.97
C ASP A 434 -11.45 14.54 2.19
N GLY A 435 -10.72 15.37 1.43
CA GLY A 435 -9.26 15.48 1.43
C GLY A 435 -8.71 16.87 1.77
N ASP A 436 -7.38 17.00 1.86
CA ASP A 436 -6.71 18.27 2.11
C ASP A 436 -6.60 19.11 0.81
N PRO A 437 -7.22 20.31 0.75
CA PRO A 437 -7.18 21.16 -0.44
C PRO A 437 -5.77 21.63 -0.82
N ILE A 438 -4.86 21.80 0.15
CA ILE A 438 -3.47 22.18 -0.14
C ILE A 438 -2.74 21.03 -0.84
N LEU A 439 -2.96 19.79 -0.37
CA LEU A 439 -2.39 18.60 -1.00
C LEU A 439 -2.95 18.39 -2.41
N GLU A 440 -4.27 18.49 -2.58
CA GLU A 440 -4.91 18.28 -3.88
C GLU A 440 -4.47 19.34 -4.91
N ASN A 441 -4.38 20.62 -4.51
CA ASN A 441 -3.84 21.68 -5.38
C ASN A 441 -2.38 21.44 -5.75
N ARG A 442 -1.55 21.04 -4.78
CA ARG A 442 -0.15 20.72 -5.01
C ARG A 442 -0.02 19.57 -6.01
N SER A 443 -0.81 18.51 -5.85
CA SER A 443 -0.80 17.35 -6.76
C SER A 443 -1.33 17.67 -8.14
N ALA A 444 -2.35 18.51 -8.27
CA ALA A 444 -2.87 18.99 -9.55
C ALA A 444 -1.80 19.72 -10.37
N LEU A 445 -1.11 20.69 -9.75
CA LEU A 445 -0.05 21.47 -10.42
C LEU A 445 1.17 20.62 -10.77
N VAL A 446 1.57 19.69 -9.90
CA VAL A 446 2.65 18.75 -10.21
C VAL A 446 2.27 17.80 -11.33
N ALA A 447 1.02 17.32 -11.39
CA ALA A 447 0.53 16.50 -12.49
C ALA A 447 0.58 17.25 -13.83
N LEU A 448 0.14 18.52 -13.86
CA LEU A 448 0.25 19.36 -15.04
C LEU A 448 1.71 19.57 -15.47
N ALA A 449 2.64 19.71 -14.53
CA ALA A 449 4.07 19.84 -14.85
C ALA A 449 4.70 18.56 -15.39
N VAL A 450 4.25 17.39 -14.94
CA VAL A 450 4.64 16.10 -15.51
C VAL A 450 4.11 15.95 -16.94
N LEU A 451 2.89 16.40 -17.21
CA LEU A 451 2.22 16.24 -18.50
C LEU A 451 2.64 17.28 -19.55
N LEU A 452 2.80 18.54 -19.14
CA LEU A 452 2.96 19.70 -20.02
C LEU A 452 4.31 20.41 -19.87
N GLY A 453 5.06 20.08 -18.82
CA GLY A 453 6.35 20.69 -18.51
C GLY A 453 7.52 19.89 -19.06
N HIS A 454 8.09 19.02 -18.22
CA HIS A 454 9.29 18.27 -18.53
C HIS A 454 9.27 16.88 -17.90
N GLU A 455 9.80 15.86 -18.60
CA GLU A 455 9.81 14.46 -18.14
C GLU A 455 10.56 14.26 -16.81
N ARG A 456 11.57 15.10 -16.54
CA ARG A 456 12.33 15.07 -15.28
C ARG A 456 11.54 15.50 -14.04
N VAL A 457 10.37 16.13 -14.21
CA VAL A 457 9.50 16.40 -13.05
C VAL A 457 9.00 15.07 -12.45
N GLU A 458 8.73 14.07 -13.29
CA GLU A 458 8.32 12.74 -12.83
C GLU A 458 9.45 12.03 -12.05
N SER A 459 10.69 12.11 -12.52
CA SER A 459 11.82 11.47 -11.81
C SER A 459 12.05 12.04 -10.41
N VAL A 460 11.70 13.31 -10.18
CA VAL A 460 11.80 13.97 -8.87
C VAL A 460 10.64 13.60 -7.94
N VAL A 461 9.43 13.42 -8.48
CA VAL A 461 8.22 13.14 -7.68
C VAL A 461 8.09 11.63 -7.40
N GLY A 462 8.50 10.80 -8.35
CA GLY A 462 8.28 9.35 -8.36
C GLY A 462 7.39 8.91 -9.53
N PRO A 463 7.30 7.62 -9.83
CA PRO A 463 6.58 7.10 -11.00
C PRO A 463 5.09 7.39 -10.90
N VAL A 464 4.58 8.29 -11.73
CA VAL A 464 3.16 8.69 -11.75
C VAL A 464 2.47 8.37 -13.08
N LEU A 465 3.24 8.13 -14.14
CA LEU A 465 2.75 7.62 -15.43
C LEU A 465 3.12 6.14 -15.59
N ASP A 466 2.16 5.35 -16.07
CA ASP A 466 2.44 4.04 -16.68
C ASP A 466 2.62 4.20 -18.21
N ASP A 467 3.04 3.13 -18.88
CA ASP A 467 3.34 3.15 -20.32
C ASP A 467 2.11 3.54 -21.16
N ARG A 468 0.91 3.12 -20.74
CA ARG A 468 -0.35 3.43 -21.44
C ARG A 468 -0.68 4.91 -21.31
N LEU A 469 -0.63 5.46 -20.10
CA LEU A 469 -0.90 6.89 -19.87
C LEU A 469 0.13 7.77 -20.57
N ARG A 470 1.40 7.34 -20.64
CA ARG A 470 2.45 8.05 -21.36
C ARG A 470 2.20 8.10 -22.87
N GLU A 471 1.68 7.03 -23.45
CA GLU A 471 1.33 7.01 -24.87
C GLU A 471 0.16 7.96 -25.17
N ILE A 472 -0.90 7.91 -24.35
CA ILE A 472 -2.07 8.79 -24.52
C ILE A 472 -1.67 10.25 -24.31
N SER A 473 -0.88 10.57 -23.28
CA SER A 473 -0.44 11.93 -23.01
C SER A 473 0.38 12.49 -24.17
N ARG A 474 1.30 11.71 -24.75
CA ARG A 474 2.08 12.11 -25.92
C ARG A 474 1.20 12.35 -27.14
N ARG A 475 0.10 11.64 -27.31
CA ARG A 475 -0.81 11.84 -28.44
C ARG A 475 -1.70 13.08 -28.25
N ASN A 476 -2.27 13.21 -27.05
CA ASN A 476 -3.40 14.11 -26.82
C ASN A 476 -3.01 15.41 -26.10
N LEU A 477 -1.81 15.54 -25.55
CA LEU A 477 -1.38 16.72 -24.79
C LEU A 477 -0.20 17.46 -25.44
N GLN A 478 0.17 17.09 -26.66
CA GLN A 478 1.11 17.87 -27.47
C GLN A 478 0.46 19.17 -27.97
N GLY A 479 1.27 20.23 -28.03
CA GLY A 479 0.87 21.54 -28.57
C GLY A 479 -0.03 22.37 -27.64
N VAL A 480 0.02 22.13 -26.33
CA VAL A 480 -0.66 22.99 -25.35
C VAL A 480 0.15 24.27 -25.17
N ASN A 481 -0.41 25.39 -25.63
CA ASN A 481 0.28 26.68 -25.68
C ASN A 481 -0.30 27.67 -24.67
N LEU A 482 0.58 28.45 -24.05
CA LEU A 482 0.24 29.61 -23.23
C LEU A 482 0.44 30.86 -24.10
N ARG A 483 -0.65 31.56 -24.45
CA ARG A 483 -0.64 32.68 -25.43
C ARG A 483 0.13 32.36 -26.71
N GLY A 484 -0.20 31.23 -27.33
CA GLY A 484 0.43 30.80 -28.59
C GLY A 484 1.83 30.17 -28.44
N ARG A 485 2.41 30.16 -27.24
CA ARG A 485 3.77 29.65 -26.97
C ARG A 485 3.82 28.42 -26.09
N GLY A 486 4.45 27.35 -26.59
CA GLY A 486 4.56 26.05 -25.89
C GLY A 486 5.72 25.99 -24.90
N ASP A 487 6.77 26.77 -25.10
CA ASP A 487 7.86 26.99 -24.14
C ASP A 487 7.39 27.75 -22.89
N TRP A 488 6.55 28.77 -23.04
CA TRP A 488 5.91 29.45 -21.91
C TRP A 488 5.08 28.48 -21.05
N THR A 489 4.35 27.53 -21.66
CA THR A 489 3.67 26.46 -20.92
C THR A 489 4.66 25.65 -20.06
N LYS A 490 5.83 25.32 -20.62
CA LYS A 490 6.86 24.55 -19.89
C LYS A 490 7.42 25.35 -18.73
N HIS A 491 7.87 26.59 -18.96
CA HIS A 491 8.38 27.50 -17.93
C HIS A 491 7.37 27.66 -16.79
N PHE A 492 6.10 27.91 -17.13
CA PHE A 492 5.03 28.05 -16.16
C PHE A 492 4.90 26.83 -15.25
N TYR A 493 4.68 25.63 -15.82
CA TYR A 493 4.40 24.46 -15.00
C TYR A 493 5.63 23.87 -14.31
N VAL A 494 6.80 23.89 -14.96
CA VAL A 494 8.05 23.46 -14.32
C VAL A 494 8.35 24.33 -13.11
N SER A 495 8.26 25.66 -13.24
CA SER A 495 8.52 26.58 -12.13
C SER A 495 7.49 26.45 -11.01
N ALA A 496 6.21 26.25 -11.35
CA ALA A 496 5.17 25.93 -10.36
C ALA A 496 5.50 24.64 -9.58
N ALA A 497 5.81 23.55 -10.28
CA ALA A 497 6.16 22.27 -9.65
C ALA A 497 7.44 22.39 -8.81
N MET A 498 8.45 23.12 -9.27
CA MET A 498 9.66 23.34 -8.48
C MET A 498 9.37 24.12 -7.20
N ALA A 499 8.56 25.17 -7.24
CA ALA A 499 8.14 25.88 -6.03
C ALA A 499 7.40 24.98 -5.02
N LEU A 500 6.63 24.01 -5.51
CA LEU A 500 5.85 23.07 -4.69
C LEU A 500 6.69 21.91 -4.11
N ILE A 501 7.60 21.38 -4.92
CA ILE A 501 8.44 20.22 -4.59
C ILE A 501 9.68 20.66 -3.80
N ALA A 502 10.18 21.88 -4.01
CA ALA A 502 11.26 22.47 -3.23
C ALA A 502 10.83 22.68 -1.78
N CYS A 503 11.09 21.67 -0.94
CA CYS A 503 11.58 21.93 0.40
C CYS A 503 13.10 21.89 0.33
N GLU A 504 13.71 22.86 1.02
CA GLU A 504 15.13 23.19 1.13
C GLU A 504 16.11 22.26 0.38
N GLN A 505 16.68 22.83 -0.69
CA GLN A 505 17.95 22.48 -1.34
C GLN A 505 18.25 20.99 -1.49
N THR A 506 17.70 20.38 -2.54
CA THR A 506 18.19 19.10 -3.08
C THR A 506 18.86 19.36 -4.43
N SER A 507 20.08 18.83 -4.65
CA SER A 507 20.87 19.06 -5.88
C SER A 507 20.12 18.69 -7.15
N ASP A 508 19.28 17.66 -7.09
CA ASP A 508 18.57 17.13 -8.25
C ASP A 508 17.45 18.10 -8.70
N LYS A 509 16.88 18.88 -7.76
CA LYS A 509 15.87 19.92 -8.06
C LYS A 509 16.50 21.17 -8.66
N ILE A 510 17.70 21.53 -8.19
CA ILE A 510 18.52 22.57 -8.82
C ILE A 510 18.99 22.09 -10.18
N GLY A 511 19.27 20.79 -10.34
CA GLY A 511 19.59 20.13 -11.60
C GLY A 511 18.47 20.28 -12.62
N VAL A 512 17.22 19.93 -12.28
CA VAL A 512 16.07 20.12 -13.18
C VAL A 512 15.87 21.59 -13.55
N LEU A 513 15.98 22.51 -12.59
CA LEU A 513 15.88 23.94 -12.87
C LEU A 513 17.02 24.41 -13.80
N LYS A 514 18.26 23.97 -13.53
CA LYS A 514 19.41 24.26 -14.39
C LYS A 514 19.24 23.67 -15.77
N GLU A 515 18.82 22.42 -15.91
CA GLU A 515 18.67 21.77 -17.20
C GLU A 515 17.56 22.38 -18.04
N VAL A 516 16.50 22.91 -17.42
CA VAL A 516 15.46 23.67 -18.13
C VAL A 516 15.98 25.05 -18.56
N LEU A 517 16.80 25.71 -17.72
CA LEU A 517 17.49 26.94 -18.10
C LEU A 517 18.60 26.70 -19.16
N ASP A 518 19.30 25.57 -19.09
CA ASP A 518 20.44 25.19 -19.94
C ASP A 518 19.97 24.58 -21.27
N ALA A 519 18.76 24.02 -21.33
CA ALA A 519 18.13 23.58 -22.58
C ALA A 519 17.93 24.75 -23.58
N GLU A 520 18.02 25.99 -23.09
CA GLU A 520 17.90 27.24 -23.86
C GLU A 520 19.26 27.91 -24.15
N ASP A 521 20.32 27.59 -23.38
CA ASP A 521 21.71 28.00 -23.67
C ASP A 521 22.20 27.44 -25.03
N GLY A 522 21.44 26.51 -25.63
CA GLY A 522 21.65 25.99 -26.98
C GLY A 522 21.25 26.91 -28.14
N GLY A 523 20.64 28.10 -27.93
CA GLY A 523 20.54 29.04 -29.06
C GLY A 523 19.65 30.30 -29.03
N SER A 524 18.78 30.59 -28.05
CA SER A 524 17.83 31.74 -28.16
C SER A 524 18.19 32.99 -27.35
N GLY A 525 19.04 32.91 -26.32
CA GLY A 525 19.32 34.07 -25.47
C GLY A 525 18.23 34.32 -24.41
N PHE A 526 18.41 35.37 -23.60
CA PHE A 526 17.54 35.71 -22.47
C PHE A 526 16.20 36.31 -22.93
N SER A 527 15.09 35.81 -22.36
CA SER A 527 13.73 36.32 -22.61
C SER A 527 13.03 36.77 -21.33
N PHE A 528 12.45 37.97 -21.35
CA PHE A 528 11.56 38.44 -20.28
C PHE A 528 10.18 37.77 -20.31
N GLY A 529 9.75 37.24 -21.47
CA GLY A 529 8.55 36.43 -21.59
C GLY A 529 8.66 35.12 -20.80
N ASP A 530 9.80 34.44 -20.91
CA ASP A 530 10.09 33.22 -20.14
C ASP A 530 10.17 33.53 -18.63
N LEU A 531 10.77 34.66 -18.26
CA LEU A 531 10.78 35.12 -16.88
C LEU A 531 9.37 35.38 -16.34
N ALA A 532 8.48 35.97 -17.14
CA ALA A 532 7.09 36.18 -16.77
C ALA A 532 6.34 34.85 -16.58
N ALA A 533 6.51 33.88 -17.48
CA ALA A 533 5.92 32.54 -17.36
C ALA A 533 6.38 31.82 -16.08
N ASN A 534 7.69 31.86 -15.80
CA ASN A 534 8.27 31.29 -14.60
C ASN A 534 7.68 31.91 -13.32
N ARG A 535 7.61 33.24 -13.26
CA ARG A 535 7.05 33.96 -12.12
C ARG A 535 5.56 33.70 -11.92
N ALA A 536 4.78 33.64 -13.01
CA ALA A 536 3.36 33.32 -12.94
C ALA A 536 3.11 31.92 -12.34
N GLY A 537 3.87 30.92 -12.80
CA GLY A 537 3.82 29.56 -12.26
C GLY A 537 4.16 29.49 -10.77
N ILE A 538 5.22 30.19 -10.34
CA ILE A 538 5.63 30.27 -8.92
C ILE A 538 4.54 30.94 -8.07
N GLN A 539 3.94 32.03 -8.55
CA GLN A 539 2.87 32.71 -7.81
C GLN A 539 1.62 31.84 -7.71
N LEU A 540 1.22 31.15 -8.78
CA LEU A 540 0.10 30.22 -8.74
C LEU A 540 0.34 29.09 -7.71
N ALA A 541 1.54 28.50 -7.72
CA ALA A 541 1.96 27.52 -6.73
C ALA A 541 1.88 28.05 -5.28
N ARG A 542 2.31 29.29 -5.07
CA ARG A 542 2.26 29.95 -3.76
C ARG A 542 0.83 30.18 -3.30
N VAL A 543 0.00 30.83 -4.11
CA VAL A 543 -1.41 31.15 -3.77
C VAL A 543 -2.21 29.86 -3.55
N SER A 544 -2.00 28.84 -4.40
CA SER A 544 -2.71 27.55 -4.30
C SER A 544 -2.40 26.75 -3.04
N THR A 545 -1.29 27.03 -2.36
CA THR A 545 -0.82 26.26 -1.18
C THR A 545 -0.53 27.11 0.06
N TYR A 546 -0.84 28.41 0.03
CA TYR A 546 -0.52 29.34 1.12
C TYR A 546 -1.22 28.97 2.44
N ASN A 547 -2.52 28.71 2.40
CA ASN A 547 -3.34 28.23 3.50
C ASN A 547 -4.63 27.58 2.96
N LEU A 548 -5.46 27.01 3.85
CA LEU A 548 -6.67 26.27 3.47
C LEU A 548 -7.70 27.14 2.74
N ASP A 549 -7.88 28.39 3.17
CA ASP A 549 -8.87 29.31 2.59
C ASP A 549 -8.45 29.74 1.18
N SER A 550 -7.16 30.09 1.00
CA SER A 550 -6.57 30.41 -0.29
C SER A 550 -6.64 29.23 -1.25
N ALA A 551 -6.35 28.01 -0.76
CA ALA A 551 -6.42 26.80 -1.56
C ALA A 551 -7.84 26.54 -2.10
N ARG A 552 -8.87 26.68 -1.25
CA ARG A 552 -10.29 26.54 -1.65
C ARG A 552 -10.77 27.67 -2.55
N ALA A 553 -10.40 28.91 -2.24
CA ALA A 553 -10.78 30.07 -3.06
C ALA A 553 -10.25 29.93 -4.49
N LEU A 554 -9.02 29.44 -4.63
CA LEU A 554 -8.44 29.19 -5.95
C LEU A 554 -9.11 28.02 -6.68
N GLN A 555 -9.46 26.94 -5.97
CA GLN A 555 -10.26 25.84 -6.53
C GLN A 555 -11.59 26.33 -7.08
N GLU A 556 -12.35 27.13 -6.34
CA GLU A 556 -13.62 27.67 -6.83
C GLU A 556 -13.43 28.59 -8.04
N ARG A 557 -12.38 29.42 -8.03
CA ARG A 557 -12.07 30.34 -9.14
C ARG A 557 -11.68 29.61 -10.42
N LEU A 558 -10.88 28.55 -10.31
CA LEU A 558 -10.36 27.82 -11.47
C LEU A 558 -11.21 26.62 -11.87
N ALA A 559 -12.21 26.19 -11.10
CA ALA A 559 -13.09 25.07 -11.49
C ALA A 559 -14.16 25.43 -12.53
N VAL A 560 -14.34 26.73 -12.83
CA VAL A 560 -15.27 27.26 -13.82
C VAL A 560 -14.51 27.86 -15.01
N ASP A 561 -15.21 28.19 -16.09
CA ASP A 561 -14.56 28.81 -17.25
C ASP A 561 -13.98 30.19 -16.90
N PHE A 562 -12.74 30.44 -17.33
CA PHE A 562 -12.03 31.69 -17.07
C PHE A 562 -11.18 32.12 -18.27
N PRO A 563 -11.00 33.43 -18.51
CA PRO A 563 -10.07 33.93 -19.54
C PRO A 563 -8.63 33.73 -19.09
N ILE A 564 -7.69 33.58 -20.03
CA ILE A 564 -6.27 33.31 -19.73
C ILE A 564 -5.61 34.41 -18.87
N ASP A 565 -6.08 35.67 -18.99
CA ASP A 565 -5.67 36.80 -18.14
C ASP A 565 -5.86 36.55 -16.64
N THR A 566 -6.70 35.57 -16.29
CA THR A 566 -6.90 35.10 -14.91
C THR A 566 -5.61 34.61 -14.28
N VAL A 567 -4.75 33.96 -15.07
CA VAL A 567 -3.53 33.27 -14.61
C VAL A 567 -2.25 33.76 -15.30
N PHE A 568 -2.36 34.46 -16.44
CA PHE A 568 -1.20 34.97 -17.17
C PHE A 568 -1.51 36.25 -17.97
N PRO A 569 -0.78 37.37 -17.73
CA PRO A 569 -1.06 38.66 -18.37
C PRO A 569 -0.54 38.70 -19.81
N GLU A 570 -0.86 39.78 -20.54
CA GLU A 570 -0.24 40.06 -21.84
C GLU A 570 1.22 40.48 -21.66
N VAL A 571 2.10 39.84 -22.43
CA VAL A 571 3.56 39.95 -22.30
C VAL A 571 4.29 39.92 -23.66
N ALA A 572 3.56 39.92 -24.78
CA ALA A 572 4.16 39.93 -26.13
C ALA A 572 4.98 41.20 -26.44
N ASP A 573 4.85 42.26 -25.65
CA ASP A 573 5.63 43.50 -25.73
C ASP A 573 6.97 43.44 -24.98
N LEU A 574 7.23 42.36 -24.22
CA LEU A 574 8.47 42.24 -23.45
C LEU A 574 9.68 41.90 -24.36
N PRO A 575 10.90 42.36 -24.01
CA PRO A 575 12.09 42.04 -24.79
C PRO A 575 12.42 40.54 -24.75
N GLU A 576 12.74 39.98 -25.92
CA GLU A 576 13.13 38.58 -26.10
C GLU A 576 14.40 38.45 -26.95
N ASP A 577 14.90 37.23 -27.07
CA ASP A 577 16.07 36.84 -27.87
C ASP A 577 17.35 37.65 -27.57
N LEU A 578 17.52 38.09 -26.33
CA LEU A 578 18.65 38.93 -25.93
C LEU A 578 19.90 38.06 -25.71
N ASN A 579 20.92 38.24 -26.55
CA ASN A 579 22.20 37.57 -26.27
C ASN A 579 22.84 38.14 -24.99
N ARG A 580 23.86 37.44 -24.45
CA ARG A 580 24.49 37.82 -23.18
C ARG A 580 25.03 39.26 -23.19
N ASP A 581 25.64 39.67 -24.29
CA ASP A 581 26.28 41.00 -24.39
C ASP A 581 25.21 42.09 -24.50
N GLU A 582 24.14 41.85 -25.24
CA GLU A 582 22.98 42.75 -25.34
C GLU A 582 22.24 42.86 -24.01
N PHE A 583 22.04 41.74 -23.32
CA PHE A 583 21.43 41.71 -22.00
C PHE A 583 22.27 42.47 -20.98
N GLN A 584 23.60 42.29 -21.01
CA GLN A 584 24.51 43.01 -20.14
C GLN A 584 24.55 44.51 -20.46
N ALA A 585 24.61 44.88 -21.74
CA ALA A 585 24.72 46.28 -22.17
C ALA A 585 23.44 47.09 -21.94
N LYS A 586 22.27 46.50 -22.26
CA LYS A 586 20.98 47.20 -22.17
C LYS A 586 20.36 47.14 -20.77
N PHE A 587 20.53 46.03 -20.05
CA PHE A 587 19.84 45.78 -18.78
C PHE A 587 20.75 45.71 -17.57
N GLY A 588 22.07 45.72 -17.76
CA GLY A 588 23.07 45.61 -16.69
C GLY A 588 23.27 44.18 -16.18
N GLY A 589 22.75 43.18 -16.90
CA GLY A 589 22.71 41.79 -16.45
C GLY A 589 21.67 41.55 -15.35
N VAL A 590 21.70 40.36 -14.75
CA VAL A 590 20.80 40.01 -13.64
C VAL A 590 21.10 40.92 -12.44
N GLY A 591 20.11 41.70 -12.02
CA GLY A 591 20.22 42.65 -10.91
C GLY A 591 20.54 44.10 -11.31
N GLY A 592 20.74 44.38 -12.60
CA GLY A 592 20.86 45.75 -13.11
C GLY A 592 19.60 46.58 -12.88
N GLU A 593 19.69 47.91 -13.02
CA GLU A 593 18.57 48.83 -12.79
C GLU A 593 17.43 48.61 -13.79
N ALA A 594 17.72 48.69 -15.10
CA ALA A 594 16.74 48.44 -16.15
C ALA A 594 16.16 47.01 -16.12
N TYR A 595 16.97 46.01 -15.71
CA TYR A 595 16.45 44.66 -15.43
C TYR A 595 15.40 44.68 -14.31
N ARG A 596 15.71 45.32 -13.17
CA ARG A 596 14.80 45.39 -12.01
C ARG A 596 13.51 46.15 -12.32
N GLU A 597 13.58 47.18 -13.15
CA GLU A 597 12.41 47.93 -13.61
C GLU A 597 11.45 47.05 -14.43
N LEU A 598 11.97 46.30 -15.40
CA LEU A 598 11.15 45.36 -16.18
C LEU A 598 10.60 44.22 -15.32
N VAL A 599 11.39 43.71 -14.39
CA VAL A 599 10.92 42.69 -13.43
C VAL A 599 9.78 43.24 -12.56
N ALA A 600 9.91 44.47 -12.06
CA ALA A 600 8.85 45.12 -11.29
C ALA A 600 7.60 45.35 -12.14
N GLU A 601 7.76 45.62 -13.44
CA GLU A 601 6.64 45.72 -14.38
C GLU A 601 5.94 44.36 -14.57
N ILE A 602 6.69 43.28 -14.78
CA ILE A 602 6.15 41.92 -14.86
C ILE A 602 5.37 41.60 -13.57
N ASP A 603 5.95 41.86 -12.40
CA ASP A 603 5.31 41.62 -11.11
C ASP A 603 4.02 42.44 -10.94
N ARG A 604 4.01 43.69 -11.40
CA ARG A 604 2.81 44.55 -11.41
C ARG A 604 1.71 43.96 -12.31
N ARG A 605 2.05 43.44 -13.49
CA ARG A 605 1.08 42.77 -14.39
C ARG A 605 0.55 41.47 -13.77
N LEU A 606 1.43 40.66 -13.19
CA LEU A 606 1.04 39.41 -12.52
C LEU A 606 0.12 39.65 -11.31
N ALA A 607 0.34 40.72 -10.54
CA ALA A 607 -0.54 41.11 -9.45
C ALA A 607 -1.96 41.49 -9.92
N GLN A 608 -2.13 41.83 -11.20
CA GLN A 608 -3.45 42.10 -11.77
C GLN A 608 -4.21 40.83 -12.16
N CYS A 609 -3.55 39.68 -12.30
CA CYS A 609 -4.19 38.39 -12.60
C CYS A 609 -5.03 37.91 -11.40
N PRO A 610 -6.37 37.76 -11.54
CA PRO A 610 -7.23 37.35 -10.44
C PRO A 610 -6.79 36.09 -9.67
N ALA A 611 -6.25 35.05 -10.33
CA ALA A 611 -5.84 33.81 -9.67
C ALA A 611 -4.46 33.88 -8.98
N LEU A 612 -3.70 34.96 -9.16
CA LEU A 612 -2.35 35.12 -8.59
C LEU A 612 -2.31 36.07 -7.37
N ARG A 613 -3.47 36.51 -6.89
CA ARG A 613 -3.62 37.43 -5.74
C ARG A 613 -3.82 36.73 -4.41
#